data_AF-A0A2E2ZAU2-F1
#
_entry.id   AF-A0A2E2ZAU2-F1
#
_cell.length_a   1.000
_cell.length_b   1.000
_cell.length_c   1.000
_cell.angle_alpha   90.00
_cell.angle_beta   90.00
_cell.angle_gamma   90.00
#
_symmetry.space_group_name_H-M   'P 1'
#
loop_
_entity.id
_entity.type
_entity.pdbx_description
1 polymer ?
#
loop_
_entity_poly.entity_id
_entity_poly.type
_entity_poly.pdbx_seq_one_letter_code
_entity_poly.pdbx_strand_id
1 'polypeptide(L)'
;MELVLTKVDFDPLPKQKKESFVFKNEGILTSNYKEEIQGNFFNSNPNSVFGVKQRIKSRQFQYSLSIDAILKLSVFAIAIVATL
;
A
#
# COMPACT_ATOMS: atom_id res chain seq x y z
N MET A 1 35.08 -15.79 5.83
CA MET A 1 34.59 -16.51 7.03
C MET A 1 33.74 -17.65 6.53
N GLU A 2 34.14 -18.87 6.86
CA GLU A 2 33.53 -20.08 6.32
C GLU A 2 32.43 -20.53 7.27
N LEU A 3 31.22 -20.73 6.75
CA LEU A 3 30.06 -21.10 7.56
C LEU A 3 30.17 -22.58 7.91
N VAL A 4 30.64 -22.87 9.13
CA VAL A 4 30.65 -24.21 9.70
C VAL A 4 29.21 -24.57 10.12
N LEU A 5 28.51 -25.32 9.28
CA LEU A 5 27.19 -25.88 9.58
C LEU A 5 27.34 -27.03 10.57
N THR A 6 27.11 -26.76 11.86
CA THR A 6 26.91 -27.80 12.87
C THR A 6 25.65 -28.60 12.53
N LYS A 7 25.83 -29.87 12.19
CA LYS A 7 24.73 -30.83 12.04
C LYS A 7 24.22 -31.18 13.43
N VAL A 8 23.12 -30.55 13.82
CA VAL A 8 22.34 -30.94 15.00
C VAL A 8 21.28 -31.90 14.49
N ASP A 9 21.38 -33.17 14.90
CA ASP A 9 20.37 -34.18 14.60
C ASP A 9 19.12 -33.87 15.44
N PHE A 10 18.11 -33.29 14.79
CA PHE A 10 16.82 -33.02 15.42
C PHE A 10 15.91 -34.22 15.27
N ASP A 11 15.27 -34.64 16.37
CA ASP A 11 14.20 -35.63 16.32
C ASP A 11 13.07 -35.15 15.38
N PRO A 12 12.45 -36.07 14.61
CA PRO A 12 11.39 -35.70 13.69
C PRO A 12 10.21 -35.11 14.48
N LEU A 13 9.82 -33.89 14.10
CA LEU A 13 8.66 -33.20 14.66
C LEU A 13 7.42 -34.12 14.60
N PRO A 14 6.57 -34.12 15.64
CA PRO A 14 5.36 -34.94 15.66
C PRO A 14 4.53 -34.65 14.41
N LYS A 15 4.10 -35.72 13.72
CA LYS A 15 3.29 -35.65 12.49
C LYS A 15 2.02 -34.85 12.79
N GLN A 16 2.01 -33.56 12.40
CA GLN A 16 0.82 -32.73 12.49
C GLN A 16 -0.26 -33.35 11.62
N LYS A 17 -1.49 -33.45 12.16
CA LYS A 17 -2.66 -33.81 11.36
C LYS A 17 -2.75 -32.80 10.23
N LYS A 18 -2.66 -33.27 8.98
CA LYS A 18 -2.87 -32.44 7.80
C LYS A 18 -4.35 -32.07 7.78
N GLU A 19 -4.70 -30.96 8.42
CA GLU A 19 -5.98 -30.32 8.16
C GLU A 19 -6.00 -29.96 6.67
N SER A 20 -7.08 -30.29 5.97
CA SER A 20 -7.20 -29.92 4.57
C SER A 20 -7.36 -28.40 4.51
N PHE A 21 -6.30 -27.73 4.04
CA PHE A 21 -6.38 -26.32 3.74
C PHE A 21 -7.34 -26.13 2.56
N VAL A 22 -8.57 -25.74 2.86
CA VAL A 22 -9.55 -25.33 1.85
C VAL A 22 -9.30 -23.86 1.55
N PHE A 23 -8.61 -23.59 0.44
CA PHE A 23 -8.42 -22.24 -0.03
C PHE A 23 -9.77 -21.67 -0.49
N LYS A 24 -10.43 -20.90 0.38
CA LYS A 24 -11.54 -20.05 -0.04
C LYS A 24 -10.97 -18.87 -0.81
N ASN A 25 -11.33 -18.76 -2.09
CA ASN A 25 -10.95 -17.65 -2.96
C ASN A 25 -11.79 -16.39 -2.65
N GLU A 26 -11.83 -16.03 -1.36
CA GLU A 26 -12.28 -14.72 -0.93
C GLU A 26 -11.16 -13.77 -1.35
N GLY A 27 -11.37 -13.01 -2.43
CA GLY A 27 -10.32 -12.18 -3.03
C GLY A 27 -9.61 -11.36 -1.96
N ILE A 28 -8.29 -11.52 -1.86
CA ILE A 28 -7.43 -10.90 -0.82
C ILE A 28 -7.59 -9.37 -0.79
N LEU A 29 -8.05 -8.79 -1.90
CA LEU A 29 -8.23 -7.36 -2.10
C LEU A 29 -9.70 -6.96 -2.02
N THR A 30 -10.34 -7.24 -0.88
CA THR A 30 -11.69 -6.72 -0.62
C THR A 30 -11.66 -5.18 -0.54
N SER A 31 -12.81 -4.55 -0.77
CA SER A 31 -12.96 -3.09 -0.58
C SER A 31 -12.52 -2.66 0.82
N ASN A 32 -12.89 -3.44 1.84
CA ASN A 32 -12.54 -3.17 3.23
C ASN A 32 -11.03 -3.27 3.46
N TYR A 33 -10.38 -4.30 2.91
CA TYR A 33 -8.92 -4.42 2.96
C TYR A 33 -8.25 -3.21 2.30
N LYS A 34 -8.77 -2.74 1.16
CA LYS A 34 -8.23 -1.58 0.45
C LYS A 34 -8.34 -0.31 1.29
N GLU A 35 -9.49 -0.06 1.94
CA GLU A 35 -9.67 1.09 2.81
C GLU A 35 -8.74 1.07 4.03
N GLU A 36 -8.65 -0.07 4.73
CA GLU A 36 -7.77 -0.23 5.89
C GLU A 36 -6.29 -0.04 5.51
N ILE A 37 -5.84 -0.64 4.41
CA ILE A 37 -4.46 -0.51 3.94
C ILE A 37 -4.17 0.92 3.49
N GLN A 38 -5.12 1.60 2.85
CA GLN A 38 -4.94 3.00 2.45
C GLN A 38 -4.72 3.88 3.68
N GLY A 39 -5.56 3.75 4.71
CA GLY A 39 -5.39 4.47 5.97
C GLY A 39 -4.04 4.17 6.63
N ASN A 40 -3.70 2.89 6.78
CA ASN A 40 -2.43 2.47 7.37
C ASN A 40 -1.21 2.97 6.58
N PHE A 41 -1.26 2.92 5.25
CA PHE A 41 -0.16 3.37 4.41
C PHE A 41 0.10 4.88 4.57
N PHE A 42 -0.95 5.71 4.59
CA PHE A 42 -0.79 7.16 4.71
C PHE A 42 -0.57 7.65 6.12
N ASN A 43 -0.93 6.88 7.16
CA ASN A 43 -0.79 7.24 8.57
C ASN A 43 0.39 6.55 9.27
N SER A 44 0.97 5.50 8.68
CA SER A 44 2.16 4.84 9.22
C SER A 44 3.39 5.76 9.23
N ASN A 45 4.31 5.52 10.16
CA ASN A 45 5.62 6.16 10.19
C ASN A 45 6.66 5.22 9.57
N PRO A 46 7.05 5.40 8.30
CA PRO A 46 7.99 4.49 7.65
C PRO A 46 9.41 4.67 8.19
N ASN A 47 10.02 3.59 8.67
CA ASN A 47 11.40 3.57 9.18
C ASN A 47 12.47 3.44 8.07
N SER A 48 12.05 3.21 6.82
CA SER A 48 12.94 3.02 5.67
C SER A 48 12.92 4.24 4.76
N VAL A 49 14.08 4.60 4.21
CA VAL A 49 14.24 5.64 3.18
C VAL A 49 13.31 5.41 1.99
N PHE A 50 13.15 4.14 1.59
CA PHE A 50 12.23 3.78 0.49
C PHE A 50 10.78 4.09 0.85
N GLY A 51 10.34 3.73 2.06
CA GLY A 51 8.99 3.98 2.54
C GLY A 51 8.68 5.47 2.65
N VAL A 52 9.64 6.26 3.14
CA VAL A 52 9.52 7.74 3.18
C VAL A 52 9.38 8.30 1.75
N LYS A 53 10.24 7.89 0.83
CA LYS A 53 10.20 8.33 -0.58
C LYS A 53 8.86 7.95 -1.25
N GLN A 54 8.39 6.73 -1.02
CA GLN A 54 7.13 6.24 -1.58
C GLN A 54 5.94 7.04 -1.06
N ARG A 55 5.91 7.37 0.24
CA ARG A 55 4.84 8.18 0.87
C ARG A 55 4.81 9.62 0.35
N ILE A 56 5.97 10.23 0.14
CA ILE A 56 6.04 11.59 -0.43
C ILE A 56 5.50 11.56 -1.86
N LYS A 57 5.94 10.60 -2.67
CA LYS A 57 5.52 10.47 -4.08
C LYS A 57 4.02 10.20 -4.21
N SER A 58 3.45 9.36 -3.36
CA SER A 58 2.01 9.07 -3.38
C SER A 58 1.17 10.29 -3.01
N ARG A 59 1.57 11.06 -1.99
CA ARG A 59 0.90 12.31 -1.61
C ARG A 59 0.95 13.33 -2.75
N GLN A 60 2.11 13.51 -3.38
CA GLN A 60 2.26 14.46 -4.48
C GLN A 60 1.31 14.14 -5.66
N PHE A 61 1.16 12.85 -5.99
CA PHE A 61 0.25 12.40 -7.05
C PHE A 61 -1.23 12.64 -6.71
N GLN A 62 -1.60 12.53 -5.43
CA GLN A 62 -2.96 12.80 -4.97
C GLN A 62 -3.33 14.28 -5.13
N TYR A 63 -2.42 15.20 -4.77
CA TYR A 63 -2.67 16.63 -4.86
C TYR A 63 -2.53 17.20 -6.28
N SER A 64 -1.63 16.65 -7.11
CA SER A 64 -1.42 17.14 -8.48
C SER A 64 -2.70 17.02 -9.34
N LEU A 65 -3.48 15.96 -9.14
CA LEU A 65 -4.73 15.76 -9.86
C LEU A 65 -5.78 16.82 -9.47
N SER A 66 -5.86 17.16 -8.18
CA SER A 66 -6.83 18.12 -7.66
C SER A 66 -6.50 19.56 -8.05
N ILE A 67 -5.23 19.95 -7.98
CA ILE A 67 -4.78 21.32 -8.30
C ILE A 67 -5.00 21.63 -9.78
N ASP A 68 -4.69 20.71 -10.68
CA ASP A 68 -4.91 20.90 -12.12
C ASP A 68 -6.40 21.10 -12.45
N ALA A 69 -7.27 20.31 -11.82
CA ALA A 69 -8.71 20.45 -12.00
C ALA A 69 -9.23 21.79 -11.47
N ILE A 70 -8.82 22.21 -10.27
CA ILE A 70 -9.21 23.49 -9.66
C ILE A 70 -8.75 24.67 -10.51
N LEU A 71 -7.50 24.62 -11.02
CA LEU A 71 -6.95 25.69 -11.85
C LEU A 71 -7.75 25.84 -13.15
N LYS A 72 -8.04 24.73 -13.85
CA LYS A 72 -8.87 24.74 -15.07
C LYS A 72 -10.27 25.28 -14.81
N LEU A 73 -10.91 24.83 -13.73
CA LEU A 73 -12.25 25.28 -13.35
C LEU A 73 -12.27 26.79 -13.04
N SER A 74 -11.24 27.28 -12.33
CA SER A 74 -11.10 28.70 -12.00
C SER A 74 -10.93 29.56 -13.24
N VAL A 75 -10.06 29.17 -14.18
CA VAL A 75 -9.88 29.89 -15.45
C VAL A 75 -11.19 29.92 -16.24
N PHE A 76 -11.92 28.80 -16.28
CA PHE A 76 -13.20 28.73 -16.98
C PHE A 76 -14.27 29.63 -16.35
N ALA A 77 -14.33 29.67 -15.02
CA ALA A 77 -15.25 30.56 -14.29
C ALA A 77 -14.95 32.05 -14.56
N ILE A 78 -13.67 32.44 -14.56
CA ILE A 78 -13.25 33.81 -14.89
C ILE A 78 -13.63 34.16 -16.33
N ALA A 79 -13.42 33.23 -17.28
CA ALA A 79 -13.79 33.45 -18.67
C ALA A 79 -15.30 33.69 -18.82
N ILE A 80 -16.14 32.89 -18.18
CA ILE A 80 -17.60 33.09 -18.18
C ILE A 80 -17.95 34.49 -17.67
N VAL A 81 -17.44 34.86 -16.48
CA VAL A 81 -17.71 36.17 -15.87
C VAL A 81 -17.23 37.33 -16.74
N ALA A 82 -16.09 37.20 -17.41
CA ALA A 82 -15.55 38.24 -18.29
C ALA A 82 -16.32 38.38 -19.62
N THR A 83 -17.02 37.33 -20.06
CA THR A 83 -17.82 37.32 -21.29
C THR A 83 -19.31 37.60 -21.08
N LEU A 84 -19.76 37.67 -19.83
CA LEU A 84 -21.13 37.99 -19.42
C LEU A 84 -21.28 39.51 -19.30
#